data_AF-A0A9D7PF68-F1
#
_entry.id   AF-A0A9D7PF68-F1
#
_cell.length_a   1.000
_cell.length_b   1.000
_cell.length_c   1.000
_cell.angle_alpha   90.00
_cell.angle_beta   90.00
_cell.angle_gamma   90.00
#
_symmetry.space_group_name_H-M   'P 1'
#
loop_
_entity.id
_entity.type
_entity.pdbx_description
1 polymer ?
#
loop_
_entity_poly.entity_id
_entity_poly.type
_entity_poly.pdbx_seq_one_letter_code
_entity_poly.pdbx_strand_id
1 'polypeptide(L)' 'MASRLLITHLSHDLAAKKSFVSYVWSDDPGKRLGLEVPFGTALTDVEAAAATALEALSAELRAATLGLP' A
#
# COMPACT_ATOMS: atom_id res chain seq x y z
N MET A 1 15.63 -11.56 8.88
CA MET A 1 14.33 -11.37 9.53
C MET A 1 13.39 -10.77 8.50
N ALA A 2 12.14 -11.22 8.43
CA ALA A 2 11.16 -10.61 7.53
C ALA A 2 10.72 -9.26 8.12
N SER A 3 10.90 -8.16 7.40
CA SER A 3 10.41 -6.84 7.82
C SER A 3 8.88 -6.85 7.86
N ARG A 4 8.29 -6.32 8.93
CA ARG A 4 6.84 -6.25 9.10
C ARG A 4 6.32 -4.90 8.64
N LEU A 5 5.31 -4.92 7.78
CA LEU A 5 4.55 -3.73 7.38
C LEU A 5 3.37 -3.54 8.32
N LEU A 6 3.21 -2.33 8.84
CA LEU A 6 2.09 -1.93 9.68
C LEU A 6 1.16 -1.05 8.87
N ILE A 7 -0.12 -1.41 8.80
CA ILE A 7 -1.17 -0.54 8.25
C ILE A 7 -1.47 0.52 9.31
N THR A 8 -1.29 1.78 8.95
CA THR A 8 -1.44 2.89 9.91
C THR A 8 -2.70 3.70 9.67
N HIS A 9 -3.05 3.92 8.39
CA HIS A 9 -4.16 4.78 8.00
C HIS A 9 -4.82 4.26 6.73
N LEU A 10 -6.14 4.43 6.66
CA LEU A 10 -6.95 4.32 5.45
C LEU A 10 -7.53 5.72 5.19
N SER A 11 -7.20 6.29 4.03
CA SER A 11 -7.71 7.58 3.57
C SER A 11 -8.65 7.38 2.41
N HIS A 12 -9.74 8.15 2.38
CA HIS A 12 -10.70 8.15 1.28
C HIS A 12 -10.69 9.52 0.62
N ASP A 13 -10.23 9.57 -0.62
CA ASP A 13 -10.41 10.74 -1.48
C ASP A 13 -11.79 10.65 -2.13
N LEU A 14 -12.74 11.41 -1.59
CA LEU A 14 -14.11 11.46 -2.07
C LEU A 14 -14.23 12.21 -3.41
N ALA A 15 -13.31 13.13 -3.71
CA ALA A 15 -13.32 13.91 -4.95
C ALA A 15 -12.82 13.06 -6.12
N ALA A 16 -11.72 12.34 -5.91
CA ALA A 16 -11.16 11.42 -6.90
C ALA A 16 -11.85 10.04 -6.91
N LYS A 17 -12.73 9.76 -5.93
CA LYS A 17 -13.30 8.44 -5.65
C LYS A 17 -12.22 7.36 -5.57
N LYS A 18 -11.18 7.64 -4.78
CA LYS A 18 -10.04 6.75 -4.55
C LYS A 18 -9.83 6.52 -3.08
N SER A 19 -9.24 5.39 -2.71
CA SER A 19 -8.89 5.11 -1.32
C SER A 19 -7.43 4.71 -1.26
N PHE A 20 -6.75 5.10 -0.19
CA PHE A 20 -5.32 4.90 -0.03
C PHE A 20 -5.04 4.28 1.33
N VAL A 21 -4.29 3.18 1.34
CA VAL A 21 -3.77 2.57 2.55
C VAL A 21 -2.32 3.01 2.74
N SER A 22 -2.00 3.47 3.95
CA SER A 22 -0.65 3.86 4.34
C SER A 22 0.02 2.78 5.19
N TYR A 23 1.21 2.37 4.77
CA TYR A 23 2.06 1.40 5.42
C TYR A 23 3.31 2.06 6.01
N VAL A 24 3.75 1.54 7.15
CA VAL A 24 5.02 1.90 7.77
C VAL A 24 5.80 0.63 8.07
N TRP A 25 7.10 0.64 7.84
CA TRP A 25 7.98 -0.47 8.22
C TRP A 25 8.19 -0.44 9.73
N SER A 26 7.97 -1.58 10.40
CA SER A 26 8.14 -1.70 11.85
C SER A 26 9.58 -1.40 12.32
N ASP A 27 10.53 -1.65 11.44
CA ASP A 27 11.97 -1.51 11.62
C ASP A 27 12.50 -0.14 11.20
N ASP A 28 11.78 0.58 10.34
CA ASP A 28 12.13 1.92 9.89
C ASP A 28 10.87 2.79 9.69
N PRO A 29 10.49 3.61 10.68
CA PRO A 29 9.31 4.47 10.59
C PRO A 29 9.48 5.65 9.60
N GLY A 30 10.70 5.92 9.13
CA GLY A 30 10.96 6.86 8.05
C GLY A 30 10.54 6.31 6.69
N LYS A 31 10.52 4.99 6.53
CA LYS A 31 10.05 4.32 5.32
C LYS A 31 8.54 4.18 5.35
N ARG A 32 7.88 4.82 4.37
CA ARG A 32 6.42 4.83 4.23
C ARG A 32 6.04 4.47 2.81
N LEU A 33 4.91 3.81 2.66
CA LEU A 33 4.33 3.46 1.38
C LEU A 33 2.84 3.80 1.42
N GLY A 34 2.34 4.44 0.39
CA GLY A 34 0.90 4.66 0.18
C GLY A 34 0.48 3.90 -1.06
N LEU A 35 -0.52 3.02 -0.95
CA LEU A 35 -1.06 2.30 -2.10
C LEU A 35 -2.54 2.59 -2.26
N GLU A 36 -2.95 2.70 -3.51
CA GLU A 36 -4.35 2.81 -3.87
C GLU A 36 -5.06 1.47 -3.63
N VAL A 37 -6.23 1.53 -3.01
CA VAL A 37 -7.14 0.41 -2.80
C VAL A 37 -8.52 0.79 -3.36
N PRO A 38 -9.39 -0.20 -3.64
CA PRO A 38 -10.74 0.07 -4.13
C PRO A 38 -11.49 1.08 -3.27
N PHE A 39 -12.19 2.00 -3.92
CA PHE A 39 -12.93 3.03 -3.22
C PHE A 39 -14.03 2.43 -2.35
N GLY A 40 -14.16 2.93 -1.12
CA GLY A 40 -15.13 2.41 -0.16
C GLY A 40 -14.73 1.11 0.52
N THR A 41 -13.45 0.71 0.44
CA THR A 41 -12.89 -0.38 1.26
C THR A 41 -13.25 -0.14 2.72
N ALA A 42 -13.94 -1.10 3.35
CA ALA A 42 -14.28 -1.01 4.77
C ALA A 42 -13.05 -1.32 5.64
N LEU A 43 -13.07 -0.84 6.89
CA LEU A 43 -12.02 -1.15 7.88
C LEU A 43 -11.86 -2.65 8.13
N THR A 44 -12.93 -3.43 8.02
CA THR A 44 -12.89 -4.90 8.15
C THR A 44 -12.16 -5.58 6.99
N ASP A 45 -12.16 -4.95 5.82
CA ASP A 45 -11.58 -5.49 4.58
C ASP A 45 -10.22 -4.86 4.27
N VAL A 46 -9.79 -3.88 5.07
CA VAL A 46 -8.57 -3.10 4.83
C VAL A 46 -7.34 -3.99 4.79
N GLU A 47 -7.24 -5.00 5.64
CA GLU A 47 -6.09 -5.91 5.66
C GLU A 47 -5.99 -6.73 4.36
N ALA A 48 -7.11 -7.26 3.88
CA ALA A 48 -7.17 -8.03 2.65
C ALA A 48 -6.86 -7.15 1.43
N ALA A 49 -7.52 -5.99 1.33
CA ALA A 49 -7.29 -5.02 0.26
C ALA A 49 -5.83 -4.53 0.25
N ALA A 50 -5.27 -4.31 1.43
CA ALA A 50 -3.90 -3.89 1.60
C ALA A 50 -2.90 -4.95 1.13
N ALA A 51 -3.12 -6.22 1.52
CA ALA A 51 -2.31 -7.33 1.05
C ALA A 51 -2.37 -7.48 -0.48
N THR A 52 -3.56 -7.37 -1.07
CA THR A 52 -3.72 -7.40 -2.54
C THR A 52 -2.96 -6.26 -3.22
N ALA A 53 -3.01 -5.04 -2.69
CA ALA A 53 -2.29 -3.90 -3.24
C ALA A 53 -0.76 -4.10 -3.16
N LEU A 54 -0.26 -4.67 -2.06
CA LEU A 54 1.17 -4.99 -1.89
C LEU A 54 1.64 -6.07 -2.88
N GLU A 55 0.84 -7.11 -3.09
CA GLU A 55 1.14 -8.15 -4.09
C GLU A 55 1.19 -7.57 -5.51
N ALA A 56 0.23 -6.70 -5.86
CA ALA A 56 0.23 -6.01 -7.14
C ALA A 56 1.49 -5.15 -7.33
N LEU A 57 1.86 -4.33 -6.34
CA LEU A 57 3.10 -3.55 -6.38
C LEU A 57 4.32 -4.46 -6.50
N SER A 58 4.39 -5.55 -5.73
CA SER A 58 5.51 -6.47 -5.78
C SER A 58 5.65 -7.13 -7.16
N ALA A 59 4.55 -7.45 -7.83
CA ALA A 59 4.55 -7.98 -9.18
C ALA A 59 5.03 -6.93 -10.20
N GLU A 60 4.53 -5.70 -10.09
CA GLU A 60 4.96 -4.57 -10.93
C GLU A 60 6.47 -4.32 -10.80
N LEU A 61 6.98 -4.21 -9.57
CA LEU A 61 8.40 -3.99 -9.31
C LEU A 61 9.28 -5.14 -9.80
N ARG A 62 8.78 -6.39 -9.77
CA ARG A 62 9.50 -7.55 -10.33
C ARG A 62 9.58 -7.51 -11.85
N ALA A 63 8.56 -6.95 -12.52
CA ALA A 63 8.51 -6.83 -13.97
C ALA A 63 9.23 -5.56 -14.47
N ALA A 64 9.44 -4.58 -13.60
CA ALA A 64 10.08 -3.32 -13.94
C ALA A 64 11.57 -3.52 -14.29
N THR A 65 12.02 -2.81 -15.33
CA THR A 65 13.43 -2.70 -15.68
C THR A 65 13.98 -1.37 -15.16
N LEU A 66 15.20 -1.39 -14.62
CA LEU A 66 15.87 -0.18 -14.16
C LEU A 66 16.49 0.54 -15.36
N GLY A 67 16.13 1.80 -15.54
CA GLY A 67 16.75 2.71 -16.50
C GLY A 67 17.49 3.82 -15.77
N LEU A 68 18.67 4.19 -16.28
CA LEU A 68 19.32 5.46 -15.93
C LEU A 68 18.86 6.52 -16.95
N PRO A 69 18.63 7.77 -16.52
CA PRO A 69 18.22 8.86 -17.41
C PRO A 69 19.28 9.22 -18.45
#